data_AF-A0A978TDX6-F1
#
_entry.id   AF-A0A978TDX6-F1
#
_cell.length_a   1.000
_cell.length_b   1.000
_cell.length_c   1.000
_cell.angle_alpha   90.00
_cell.angle_beta   90.00
_cell.angle_gamma   90.00
#
_symmetry.space_group_name_H-M   'P 1'
#
loop_
_entity.id
_entity.type
_entity.pdbx_description
1 polymer ?
#
loop_
_entity_poly.entity_id
_entity_poly.type
_entity_poly.pdbx_seq_one_letter_code
_entity_poly.pdbx_strand_id
1 'polypeptide(L)'
;MKIRPRVFHPIHWIVAASLGFGMVTEMIETTSQVMAEEAGTDSHQGLPDSPWQQGASFPVEQFTAYTSPFGYRQHPMGGHRFHYGLDLAAPLGSYVRNWWDGRVIRVASDNTCGTYVLVQSGDWTHVYCHLSGHIVVEK
;
A
#
# COMPACT_ATOMS: atom_id res chain seq x y z
N MET A 1 -8.68 -4.79 28.50
CA MET A 1 -8.34 -6.05 29.19
C MET A 1 -7.03 -5.83 29.93
N LYS A 2 -7.00 -6.00 31.26
CA LYS A 2 -5.87 -5.62 32.13
C LYS A 2 -5.00 -6.85 32.38
N ILE A 3 -3.78 -6.88 31.83
CA ILE A 3 -2.84 -7.99 32.00
C ILE A 3 -1.84 -7.62 33.09
N ARG A 4 -1.75 -8.45 34.14
CA ARG A 4 -0.71 -8.32 35.17
C ARG A 4 0.54 -9.06 34.70
N PRO A 5 1.75 -8.50 34.83
CA PRO A 5 2.97 -9.27 34.57
C PRO A 5 3.24 -10.22 35.75
N ARG A 6 3.59 -11.46 35.45
CA ARG A 6 4.17 -12.39 36.44
C ARG A 6 5.66 -12.08 36.55
N VAL A 7 6.11 -11.77 37.77
CA VAL A 7 7.51 -11.56 38.10
C VAL A 7 8.20 -12.92 38.24
N PHE A 8 9.19 -13.19 37.39
CA PHE A 8 10.11 -14.31 37.57
C PHE A 8 11.17 -13.93 38.61
N HIS A 9 11.40 -14.80 39.60
CA HIS A 9 12.47 -14.67 40.57
C HIS A 9 13.64 -15.57 40.16
N PRO A 10 14.89 -15.08 40.08
CA PRO A 10 16.04 -15.94 39.87
C PRO A 10 16.45 -16.62 41.18
N ILE A 11 16.81 -17.89 41.05
CA ILE A 11 17.32 -18.76 42.12
C ILE A 11 18.76 -18.34 42.45
N HIS A 12 19.00 -17.99 43.72
CA HIS A 12 20.33 -17.70 44.26
C HIS A 12 21.18 -18.96 44.35
N TRP A 13 22.42 -18.91 43.86
CA TRP A 13 23.51 -19.78 44.32
C TRP A 13 24.58 -18.92 44.99
N ILE A 14 24.80 -19.19 46.27
CA ILE A 14 25.92 -18.69 47.07
C ILE A 14 27.09 -19.64 46.84
N VAL A 15 28.25 -19.11 46.45
CA VAL A 15 29.55 -19.71 46.82
C VAL A 15 30.48 -18.57 47.25
N ALA A 16 30.94 -18.64 48.49
CA ALA A 16 31.94 -17.76 49.06
C ALA A 16 33.33 -18.39 48.93
N ALA A 17 34.37 -17.59 48.63
CA ALA A 17 35.70 -17.68 49.27
C ALA A 17 36.69 -16.60 48.77
N SER A 18 36.98 -15.65 49.65
CA SER A 18 38.29 -15.12 50.06
C SER A 18 39.30 -14.45 49.09
N LEU A 19 39.64 -13.21 49.49
CA LEU A 19 40.95 -12.53 49.52
C LEU A 19 41.52 -11.94 48.21
N GLY A 20 41.66 -10.60 48.23
CA GLY A 20 42.86 -9.95 47.70
C GLY A 20 42.63 -8.80 46.71
N PHE A 21 43.09 -7.63 47.15
CA PHE A 21 43.61 -6.52 46.33
C PHE A 21 42.64 -5.67 45.50
N GLY A 22 42.86 -4.36 45.60
CA GLY A 22 41.96 -3.32 45.10
C GLY A 22 41.71 -3.38 43.60
N MET A 23 40.46 -3.10 43.24
CA MET A 23 40.11 -2.63 41.91
C MET A 23 39.08 -1.51 42.03
N VAL A 24 39.33 -0.50 41.22
CA VAL A 24 38.52 0.69 40.97
C VAL A 24 37.04 0.35 40.81
N THR A 25 36.18 1.09 41.51
CA THR A 25 34.73 1.02 41.32
C THR A 25 34.36 1.74 40.02
N GLU A 26 34.38 1.03 38.90
CA GLU A 26 33.67 1.47 37.70
C GLU A 26 32.19 1.07 37.82
N MET A 27 31.36 2.09 37.97
CA MET A 27 29.90 1.98 37.97
C MET A 27 29.46 1.73 36.52
N ILE A 28 29.32 0.46 36.14
CA ILE A 28 28.72 0.10 34.84
C ILE A 28 27.23 0.40 34.94
N GLU A 29 26.84 1.57 34.44
CA GLU A 29 25.45 1.93 34.19
C GLU A 29 24.95 1.03 33.04
N THR A 30 24.36 -0.11 33.41
CA THR A 30 23.75 -1.03 32.45
C THR A 30 22.47 -0.36 31.97
N THR A 31 22.56 0.42 30.89
CA THR A 31 21.40 0.92 30.18
C THR A 31 20.62 -0.31 29.70
N SER A 32 19.40 -0.47 30.20
CA SER A 32 18.49 -1.50 29.72
C SER A 32 18.19 -1.21 28.25
N GLN A 33 18.70 -2.04 27.35
CA GLN A 33 18.22 -2.06 25.97
C GLN A 33 16.82 -2.65 26.01
N VAL A 34 15.81 -1.79 25.91
CA VAL A 34 14.45 -2.18 25.56
C VAL A 34 14.48 -2.78 24.16
N MET A 35 14.55 -4.10 24.09
CA MET A 35 14.22 -4.82 22.86
C MET A 35 12.74 -4.55 22.61
N ALA A 36 12.43 -3.84 21.53
CA ALA A 36 11.06 -3.69 21.06
C ALA A 36 10.57 -5.11 20.72
N GLU A 37 9.67 -5.64 21.54
CA GLU A 37 8.86 -6.77 21.13
C GLU A 37 7.98 -6.26 19.99
N GLU A 38 8.30 -6.68 18.76
CA GLU A 38 7.39 -6.58 17.63
C GLU A 38 6.09 -7.24 18.10
N ALA A 39 5.12 -6.42 18.49
CA ALA A 39 3.80 -6.89 18.86
C ALA A 39 3.29 -7.63 17.64
N GLY A 40 3.30 -8.96 17.70
CA GLY A 40 2.68 -9.82 16.72
C GLY A 40 1.25 -9.33 16.58
N THR A 41 0.99 -8.67 15.46
CA THR A 41 -0.36 -8.24 15.11
C THR A 41 -1.08 -9.50 14.63
N ASP A 42 -1.65 -10.24 15.58
CA ASP A 42 -2.79 -11.09 15.28
C ASP A 42 -3.95 -10.17 14.88
N SER A 43 -3.95 -9.80 13.60
CA SER A 43 -4.85 -8.79 13.02
C SER A 43 -6.17 -9.37 12.51
N HIS A 44 -6.56 -10.57 12.95
CA HIS A 44 -7.83 -11.18 12.55
C HIS A 44 -9.05 -10.78 13.39
N GLN A 45 -9.04 -9.58 14.00
CA GLN A 45 -10.22 -9.07 14.72
C GLN A 45 -10.59 -7.65 14.26
N GLY A 46 -11.39 -7.58 13.20
CA GLY A 46 -12.53 -6.66 13.16
C GLY A 46 -12.38 -5.29 12.48
N LEU A 47 -11.60 -5.16 11.41
CA LEU A 47 -11.83 -4.08 10.43
C LEU A 47 -12.68 -4.68 9.29
N PRO A 48 -13.69 -3.95 8.75
CA PRO A 48 -14.36 -4.42 7.54
C PRO A 48 -13.27 -4.64 6.48
N ASP A 49 -13.30 -5.79 5.81
CA ASP A 49 -12.29 -6.17 4.83
C ASP A 49 -12.11 -5.02 3.83
N SER A 50 -11.03 -4.24 3.97
CA SER A 50 -10.80 -3.12 3.07
C SER A 50 -10.55 -3.72 1.68
N PRO A 51 -11.16 -3.21 0.61
CA PRO A 51 -10.84 -3.67 -0.75
C PRO A 51 -9.33 -3.63 -1.03
N TRP A 52 -8.62 -2.70 -0.38
CA TRP A 52 -7.17 -2.56 -0.42
C TRP A 52 -6.40 -3.75 0.19
N GLN A 53 -7.00 -4.47 1.14
CA GLN A 53 -6.43 -5.67 1.78
C GLN A 53 -6.80 -6.96 1.04
N GLN A 54 -7.83 -6.93 0.19
CA GLN A 54 -8.36 -8.09 -0.54
C GLN A 54 -7.73 -8.29 -1.93
N GLY A 55 -6.56 -7.72 -2.19
CA GLY A 55 -5.85 -7.90 -3.47
C GLY A 55 -6.00 -6.76 -4.47
N ALA A 56 -6.21 -5.53 -3.99
CA ALA A 56 -6.12 -4.37 -4.86
C ALA A 56 -4.73 -4.24 -5.50
N SER A 57 -4.69 -3.80 -6.76
CA SER A 57 -3.48 -3.61 -7.55
C SER A 57 -3.40 -2.17 -8.05
N PHE A 58 -2.20 -1.59 -8.03
CA PHE A 58 -1.97 -0.33 -8.74
C PHE A 58 -2.15 -0.57 -10.25
N PRO A 59 -2.93 0.27 -10.97
CA PRO A 59 -3.48 -0.10 -12.27
C PRO A 59 -2.50 0.03 -13.43
N VAL A 60 -1.36 0.71 -13.27
CA VAL A 60 -0.42 0.98 -14.39
C VAL A 60 0.96 0.47 -14.04
N GLU A 61 1.45 -0.48 -14.84
CA GLU A 61 2.83 -0.97 -14.71
C GLU A 61 3.84 0.04 -15.28
N GLN A 62 5.04 0.07 -14.68
CA GLN A 62 6.11 1.01 -15.05
C GLN A 62 5.66 2.49 -14.99
N PHE A 63 4.77 2.80 -14.06
CA PHE A 63 4.35 4.16 -13.77
C PHE A 63 5.55 5.05 -13.47
N THR A 64 5.59 6.19 -14.17
CA THR A 64 6.70 7.14 -14.08
C THR A 64 6.28 8.40 -13.32
N ALA A 65 5.07 8.92 -13.58
CA ALA A 65 4.61 10.16 -12.97
C ALA A 65 3.09 10.31 -13.00
N TYR A 66 2.56 10.98 -11.98
CA TYR A 66 1.18 11.45 -11.96
C TYR A 66 1.16 12.82 -12.64
N THR A 67 0.69 12.85 -13.89
CA THR A 67 0.81 14.04 -14.74
C THR A 67 -0.41 14.94 -14.67
N SER A 68 -1.57 14.43 -14.28
CA SER A 68 -2.76 15.26 -14.13
C SER A 68 -3.75 14.74 -13.09
N PRO A 69 -4.19 15.61 -12.16
CA PRO A 69 -5.07 15.19 -11.10
C PRO A 69 -6.54 15.20 -11.46
N PHE A 70 -7.31 14.46 -10.65
CA PHE A 70 -8.75 14.63 -10.56
C PHE A 70 -9.09 16.04 -10.06
N GLY A 71 -10.12 16.64 -10.63
CA GLY A 71 -10.61 17.97 -10.25
C GLY A 71 -10.35 19.06 -11.30
N TYR A 72 -10.54 20.31 -10.91
CA TYR A 72 -10.32 21.45 -11.81
C TYR A 72 -8.83 21.64 -12.09
N ARG A 73 -8.48 21.68 -13.37
CA ARG A 73 -7.12 21.91 -13.83
C ARG A 73 -7.09 22.83 -15.04
N GLN A 74 -5.93 23.43 -15.27
CA GLN A 74 -5.68 24.17 -16.50
C GLN A 74 -5.72 23.20 -17.68
N HIS A 75 -6.54 23.53 -18.67
CA HIS A 75 -6.71 22.73 -19.86
C HIS A 75 -5.63 23.11 -20.89
N PRO A 76 -5.01 22.15 -21.61
CA PRO A 76 -3.94 22.45 -22.56
C PRO A 76 -4.32 23.44 -23.67
N MET A 77 -5.60 23.48 -24.06
CA MET A 77 -6.14 24.44 -25.04
C MET A 77 -6.67 25.74 -24.39
N GLY A 78 -6.32 26.01 -23.14
CA GLY A 78 -6.75 27.19 -22.39
C GLY A 78 -8.01 26.96 -21.54
N GLY A 79 -8.17 27.81 -20.53
CA GLY A 79 -9.26 27.73 -19.54
C GLY A 79 -9.03 26.65 -18.48
N HIS A 80 -10.00 26.55 -17.56
CA HIS A 80 -10.05 25.48 -16.56
C HIS A 80 -11.14 24.49 -16.93
N ARG A 81 -10.85 23.19 -16.84
CA ARG A 81 -11.83 22.12 -17.02
C ARG A 81 -11.73 21.13 -15.88
N PHE A 82 -12.86 20.53 -15.55
CA PHE A 82 -12.91 19.48 -14.54
C PHE A 82 -12.44 18.16 -15.16
N HIS A 83 -11.49 17.52 -14.50
CA HIS A 83 -10.94 16.22 -14.88
C HIS A 83 -11.57 15.14 -14.00
N TYR A 84 -12.35 14.25 -14.62
CA TYR A 84 -13.05 13.16 -13.93
C TYR A 84 -12.18 11.90 -13.73
N GLY A 85 -10.89 11.99 -14.04
CA GLY A 85 -9.94 10.87 -13.98
C GLY A 85 -8.58 11.27 -13.42
N LEU A 86 -7.63 10.35 -13.57
CA LEU A 86 -6.22 10.52 -13.21
C LEU A 86 -5.38 10.23 -14.45
N ASP A 87 -4.46 11.13 -14.80
CA ASP A 87 -3.51 10.87 -15.88
C ASP A 87 -2.21 10.34 -15.27
N LEU A 88 -1.90 9.09 -15.59
CA LEU A 88 -0.74 8.35 -15.11
C LEU A 88 0.20 8.09 -16.28
N ALA A 89 1.38 8.72 -16.28
CA ALA A 89 2.36 8.54 -17.33
C ALA A 89 3.09 7.20 -17.16
N ALA A 90 3.15 6.44 -18.26
CA ALA A 90 3.93 5.22 -18.39
C ALA A 90 4.40 5.06 -19.84
N PRO A 91 5.46 4.27 -20.10
CA PRO A 91 5.90 3.95 -21.46
C PRO A 91 4.79 3.32 -22.31
N LEU A 92 4.82 3.55 -23.63
CA LEU A 92 3.89 2.89 -24.55
C LEU A 92 4.05 1.37 -24.46
N GLY A 93 2.93 0.66 -24.36
CA GLY A 93 2.91 -0.79 -24.18
C GLY A 93 2.96 -1.26 -22.72
N SER A 94 3.03 -0.34 -21.75
CA SER A 94 2.82 -0.67 -20.34
C SER A 94 1.49 -1.39 -20.13
N TYR A 95 1.52 -2.45 -19.33
CA TYR A 95 0.31 -3.18 -18.96
C TYR A 95 -0.57 -2.34 -18.03
N VAL A 96 -1.88 -2.41 -18.29
CA VAL A 96 -2.92 -1.82 -17.45
C VAL A 96 -3.69 -2.95 -16.77
N ARG A 97 -3.75 -2.91 -15.45
CA ARG A 97 -4.48 -3.85 -14.59
C ARG A 97 -5.69 -3.16 -13.98
N ASN A 98 -6.74 -3.93 -13.69
CA ASN A 98 -7.87 -3.39 -12.94
C ASN A 98 -7.47 -3.17 -11.47
N TRP A 99 -8.06 -2.18 -10.81
CA TRP A 99 -7.74 -1.88 -9.39
C TRP A 99 -8.01 -3.05 -8.44
N TRP A 100 -8.99 -3.88 -8.75
CA TRP A 100 -9.34 -5.11 -8.03
C TRP A 100 -10.12 -6.02 -8.97
N ASP A 101 -10.62 -7.17 -8.52
CA ASP A 101 -11.37 -8.07 -9.41
C ASP A 101 -12.59 -7.39 -10.03
N GLY A 102 -12.88 -7.75 -11.28
CA GLY A 102 -13.97 -7.13 -12.03
C GLY A 102 -14.26 -7.81 -13.36
N ARG A 103 -15.38 -7.43 -13.95
CA ARG A 103 -15.84 -7.91 -15.25
C ARG A 103 -15.76 -6.79 -16.28
N VAL A 104 -15.12 -7.05 -17.41
CA VAL A 104 -15.21 -6.16 -18.57
C VAL A 104 -16.66 -6.11 -19.03
N ILE A 105 -17.25 -4.91 -19.00
CA ILE A 105 -18.65 -4.69 -19.42
C ILE A 105 -18.75 -3.93 -20.74
N ARG A 106 -17.67 -3.28 -21.19
CA ARG A 106 -17.62 -2.59 -22.48
C ARG A 106 -16.19 -2.44 -22.97
N VAL A 107 -16.00 -2.57 -24.27
CA VAL A 107 -14.82 -2.13 -25.02
C VAL A 107 -15.35 -1.18 -26.09
N ALA A 108 -14.83 0.05 -26.14
CA ALA A 108 -15.34 1.08 -27.04
C ALA A 108 -14.23 2.06 -27.45
N SER A 109 -14.51 2.90 -28.45
CA SER A 109 -13.60 3.94 -28.90
C SER A 109 -14.32 5.24 -29.21
N ASP A 110 -13.75 6.38 -28.80
CA ASP A 110 -14.25 7.70 -29.16
C ASP A 110 -13.12 8.74 -29.28
N ASN A 111 -13.47 9.96 -29.68
CA ASN A 111 -12.51 11.04 -29.92
C ASN A 111 -11.86 11.60 -28.64
N THR A 112 -12.40 11.29 -27.46
CA THR A 112 -11.88 11.80 -26.19
C THR A 112 -10.94 10.79 -25.56
N CYS A 113 -11.38 9.54 -25.42
CA CYS A 113 -10.64 8.49 -24.74
C CYS A 113 -9.80 7.60 -25.68
N GLY A 114 -9.92 7.72 -27.00
CA GLY A 114 -9.32 6.75 -27.91
C GLY A 114 -9.95 5.38 -27.70
N THR A 115 -9.17 4.29 -27.75
CA THR A 115 -9.63 2.95 -27.34
C THR A 115 -9.68 2.84 -25.83
N TYR A 116 -10.79 2.37 -25.28
CA TYR A 116 -10.99 2.27 -23.82
C TYR A 116 -11.82 1.06 -23.41
N VAL A 117 -11.67 0.69 -22.14
CA VAL A 117 -12.37 -0.44 -21.51
C VAL A 117 -13.08 0.04 -20.24
N LEU A 118 -14.31 -0.45 -20.04
CA LEU A 118 -15.04 -0.32 -18.78
C LEU A 118 -15.04 -1.65 -18.05
N VAL A 119 -14.67 -1.62 -16.78
CA VAL A 119 -14.69 -2.78 -15.89
C VAL A 119 -15.62 -2.52 -14.70
N GLN A 120 -16.59 -3.39 -14.48
CA GLN A 120 -17.46 -3.34 -13.29
C GLN A 120 -16.84 -4.18 -12.18
N SER A 121 -16.69 -3.58 -11.00
CA SER A 121 -16.12 -4.20 -9.81
C SER A 121 -16.97 -3.88 -8.58
N GLY A 122 -17.94 -4.74 -8.28
CA GLY A 122 -18.96 -4.46 -7.26
C GLY A 122 -19.75 -3.21 -7.65
N ASP A 123 -19.81 -2.22 -6.76
CA ASP A 123 -20.51 -0.94 -6.99
C ASP A 123 -19.69 0.07 -7.82
N TRP A 124 -18.45 -0.27 -8.20
CA TRP A 124 -17.54 0.63 -8.91
C TRP A 124 -17.46 0.31 -10.40
N THR A 125 -17.45 1.33 -11.24
CA THR A 125 -17.09 1.22 -12.66
C THR A 125 -15.75 1.90 -12.90
N HIS A 126 -14.76 1.14 -13.35
CA HIS A 126 -13.45 1.65 -13.73
C HIS A 126 -13.42 1.91 -15.25
N VAL A 127 -12.86 3.05 -15.65
CA VAL A 127 -12.69 3.42 -17.06
C VAL A 127 -11.21 3.61 -17.35
N TYR A 128 -10.68 2.85 -18.32
CA TYR A 128 -9.28 2.94 -18.74
C TYR A 128 -9.20 3.48 -20.16
N CYS A 129 -8.79 4.74 -20.30
CA CYS A 129 -8.67 5.43 -21.58
C CYS A 129 -7.25 5.37 -22.15
N HIS A 130 -7.12 5.75 -23.43
CA HIS A 130 -5.86 5.87 -24.17
C HIS A 130 -5.09 4.55 -24.29
N LEU A 131 -5.81 3.43 -24.31
CA LEU A 131 -5.21 2.11 -24.50
C LEU A 131 -4.71 1.98 -25.95
N SER A 132 -3.59 1.29 -26.12
CA SER A 132 -3.09 0.93 -27.45
C SER A 132 -3.98 -0.13 -28.09
N GLY A 133 -4.27 0.01 -29.38
CA GLY A 133 -5.05 -0.95 -30.15
C GLY A 133 -6.28 -0.33 -30.79
N HIS A 134 -7.03 -1.16 -31.52
CA HIS A 134 -8.27 -0.77 -32.19
C HIS A 134 -9.32 -1.86 -32.01
N ILE A 135 -10.58 -1.46 -32.14
CA ILE A 135 -11.72 -2.37 -32.01
C ILE A 135 -12.09 -2.88 -33.39
N VAL A 136 -12.20 -4.19 -33.51
CA VAL A 136 -12.73 -4.85 -34.71
C VAL A 136 -14.12 -5.38 -34.35
N VAL A 137 -15.11 -5.02 -35.15
CA VAL A 137 -16.47 -5.56 -35.03
C VAL A 137 -16.63 -6.60 -36.13
N GLU A 138 -16.69 -7.87 -35.74
CA GLU A 138 -16.99 -8.96 -36.65
C GLU A 138 -18.46 -8.89 -37.07
N LYS A 139 -18.72 -9.14 -38.35
CA LYS A 139 -20.03 -9.07 -38.99
C LYS A 139 -20.66 -10.44 -39.10
#